data_AF-A0A3E0WIX4-F1
#
_entry.id   AF-A0A3E0WIX4-F1
#
_cell.length_a   1.000
_cell.length_b   1.000
_cell.length_c   1.000
_cell.angle_alpha   90.00
_cell.angle_beta   90.00
_cell.angle_gamma   90.00
#
_symmetry.space_group_name_H-M   'P 1'
#
loop_
_entity.id
_entity.type
_entity.pdbx_description
1 polymer ?
#
loop_
_entity_poly.entity_id
_entity_poly.type
_entity_poly.pdbx_seq_one_letter_code
_entity_poly.pdbx_strand_id
1 'polypeptide(L)'
;MRPDRPAHRGEARGVRQWPCAALSYKPGADYSLVIIDRRAAARVMGNETIVPHFHELASLLKRILPGRYNKPATDQVMSAGYKARYKELHDGYVKNNWDLDKLEEVAREAGITGEQWKLLRTRRLIHEDAGANEFFRGDGLTANNNPALDNQVGAVELFSFDANPRTLQELRDMQVIDILPDIALIGN
;
A
#
# COMPACT_ATOMS: atom_id res chain seq x y z
N MET A 1 2.20 -7.24 -42.91
CA MET A 1 2.52 -5.83 -42.55
C MET A 1 1.54 -5.38 -41.49
N ARG A 2 2.01 -5.18 -40.25
CA ARG A 2 1.23 -4.51 -39.20
C ARG A 2 1.82 -3.10 -39.05
N PRO A 3 0.99 -2.05 -38.91
CA PRO A 3 1.49 -0.69 -38.82
C PRO A 3 2.14 -0.43 -37.46
N ASP A 4 3.29 0.23 -37.52
CA ASP A 4 4.05 0.74 -36.37
C ASP A 4 3.18 1.69 -35.52
N ARG A 5 3.24 1.53 -34.19
CA ARG A 5 2.75 2.55 -33.26
C ARG A 5 3.93 3.42 -32.79
N PRO A 6 3.72 4.74 -32.69
CA PRO A 6 4.79 5.71 -32.46
C PRO A 6 5.35 5.63 -31.02
N ALA A 7 6.64 5.93 -30.92
CA ALA A 7 7.37 6.10 -29.68
C ALA A 7 6.83 7.33 -28.91
N HIS A 8 6.19 7.08 -27.77
CA HIS A 8 5.80 8.14 -26.84
C HIS A 8 6.83 8.30 -25.72
N ARG A 9 7.23 9.58 -25.56
CA ARG A 9 8.21 10.13 -24.63
C ARG A 9 7.79 9.94 -23.17
N GLY A 10 8.79 10.05 -22.28
CA GLY A 10 8.70 9.88 -20.84
C GLY A 10 7.45 10.46 -20.18
N GLU A 11 6.61 9.55 -19.72
CA GLU A 11 5.69 9.75 -18.60
C GLU A 11 6.13 8.79 -17.50
N ALA A 12 6.22 9.30 -16.27
CA ALA A 12 6.48 8.50 -15.09
C ALA A 12 5.46 7.35 -15.06
N ARG A 13 5.93 6.12 -15.28
CA ARG A 13 5.08 4.93 -15.24
C ARG A 13 4.46 4.90 -13.85
N GLY A 14 3.14 5.13 -13.82
CA GLY A 14 2.34 5.07 -12.61
C GLY A 14 2.72 3.83 -11.81
N VAL A 15 2.84 4.04 -10.50
CA VAL A 15 3.01 2.99 -9.51
C VAL A 15 1.88 1.98 -9.75
N ARG A 16 2.20 0.88 -10.44
CA ARG A 16 1.29 -0.26 -10.49
C ARG A 16 1.27 -0.78 -9.07
N GLN A 17 0.09 -0.75 -8.48
CA GLN A 17 -0.28 -1.41 -7.24
C GLN A 17 0.56 -2.69 -7.07
N TRP A 18 1.42 -2.71 -6.07
CA TRP A 18 1.84 -3.98 -5.49
C TRP A 18 0.63 -4.43 -4.67
N PRO A 19 -0.06 -5.52 -5.05
CA PRO A 19 -1.11 -6.06 -4.22
C PRO A 19 -0.43 -6.71 -3.00
N CYS A 20 -0.02 -5.90 -2.03
CA CYS A 20 0.16 -6.36 -0.66
C CYS A 20 -1.21 -6.63 0.00
N ALA A 21 -2.32 -6.42 -0.73
CA ALA A 21 -3.60 -7.03 -0.40
C ALA A 21 -3.46 -8.55 -0.51
N ALA A 22 -3.48 -9.21 0.65
CA ALA A 22 -3.41 -10.64 0.84
C ALA A 22 -4.22 -11.41 -0.23
N LEU A 23 -3.52 -12.00 -1.21
CA LEU A 23 -4.12 -12.97 -2.12
C LEU A 23 -4.41 -14.26 -1.32
N SER A 24 -5.60 -14.82 -1.48
CA SER A 24 -5.92 -16.11 -0.87
C SER A 24 -4.99 -17.20 -1.40
N TYR A 25 -4.51 -18.06 -0.50
CA TYR A 25 -3.76 -19.26 -0.87
C TYR A 25 -4.58 -20.13 -1.84
N LYS A 26 -3.92 -20.64 -2.88
CA LYS A 26 -4.50 -21.50 -3.90
C LYS A 26 -3.81 -22.87 -3.83
N PRO A 27 -4.48 -23.89 -3.28
CA PRO A 27 -3.95 -25.24 -3.25
C PRO A 27 -3.55 -25.72 -4.65
N GLY A 28 -2.38 -26.35 -4.77
CA GLY A 28 -1.87 -26.92 -6.03
C GLY A 28 -1.27 -25.91 -7.02
N ALA A 29 -1.18 -24.62 -6.66
CA ALA A 29 -0.40 -23.66 -7.43
C ALA A 29 1.10 -23.75 -7.10
N ASP A 30 1.93 -23.42 -8.09
CA ASP A 30 3.38 -23.29 -7.88
C ASP A 30 3.68 -21.95 -7.21
N TYR A 31 4.44 -22.02 -6.11
CA TYR A 31 4.88 -20.87 -5.35
C TYR A 31 6.40 -20.78 -5.37
N SER A 32 6.93 -19.56 -5.42
CA SER A 32 8.35 -19.28 -5.24
C SER A 32 8.54 -18.35 -4.04
N LEU A 33 9.62 -18.58 -3.28
CA LEU A 33 10.04 -17.64 -2.25
C LEU A 33 11.11 -16.72 -2.84
N VAL A 34 10.89 -15.41 -2.73
CA VAL A 34 11.89 -14.40 -3.07
C VAL A 34 12.49 -13.87 -1.77
N ILE A 35 13.80 -14.02 -1.61
CA ILE A 35 14.57 -13.45 -0.50
C ILE A 35 15.22 -12.17 -1.02
N ILE A 36 15.06 -11.07 -0.29
CA ILE A 36 15.57 -9.74 -0.68
C ILE A 36 16.62 -9.28 0.33
N ASP A 37 17.86 -9.03 -0.13
CA ASP A 37 18.84 -8.30 0.67
C ASP A 37 18.47 -6.81 0.68
N ARG A 38 17.88 -6.37 1.79
CA ARG A 38 17.46 -4.97 2.00
C ARG A 38 18.62 -3.96 1.88
N ARG A 39 19.85 -4.34 2.24
CA ARG A 39 21.01 -3.44 2.12
C ARG A 39 21.43 -3.29 0.67
N ALA A 40 21.42 -4.38 -0.10
CA ALA A 40 21.67 -4.32 -1.53
C ALA A 40 20.55 -3.55 -2.26
N ALA A 41 19.29 -3.84 -1.91
CA ALA A 41 18.12 -3.14 -2.46
C ALA A 41 18.17 -1.64 -2.19
N ALA A 42 18.56 -1.21 -0.99
CA ALA A 42 18.72 0.21 -0.66
C ALA A 42 19.73 0.91 -1.58
N ARG A 43 20.85 0.25 -1.93
CA ARG A 43 21.87 0.81 -2.83
C ARG A 43 21.41 0.90 -4.28
N VAL A 44 20.68 -0.12 -4.76
CA VAL A 44 20.33 -0.25 -6.18
C VAL A 44 19.02 0.45 -6.54
N MET A 45 18.02 0.35 -5.66
CA MET A 45 16.66 0.87 -5.90
C MET A 45 16.37 2.14 -5.10
N GLY A 46 17.26 2.53 -4.17
CA GLY A 46 16.92 3.56 -3.18
C GLY A 46 15.82 3.09 -2.24
N ASN A 47 15.76 1.79 -1.94
CA ASN A 47 14.75 1.22 -1.05
C ASN A 47 14.81 1.88 0.33
N GLU A 48 13.65 2.24 0.86
CA GLU A 48 13.45 2.62 2.24
C GLU A 48 12.36 1.75 2.85
N THR A 49 12.63 1.17 4.01
CA THR A 49 11.66 0.33 4.71
C THR A 49 11.50 0.81 6.14
N ILE A 50 10.27 1.06 6.54
CA ILE A 50 9.89 1.59 7.85
C ILE A 50 8.93 0.65 8.57
N VAL A 51 8.88 0.78 9.89
CA VAL A 51 7.70 0.36 10.67
C VAL A 51 6.68 1.49 10.58
N PRO A 52 5.50 1.27 9.99
CA PRO A 52 4.59 2.34 9.61
C PRO A 52 3.73 2.78 10.80
N HIS A 53 4.29 3.51 11.77
CA HIS A 53 3.42 4.34 12.60
C HIS A 53 2.89 5.51 11.78
N PHE A 54 1.82 6.13 12.27
CA PHE A 54 1.14 7.19 11.55
C PHE A 54 2.08 8.30 11.07
N HIS A 55 2.98 8.75 11.93
CA HIS A 55 3.83 9.91 11.65
C HIS A 55 4.93 9.61 10.63
N GLU A 56 5.54 8.43 10.68
CA GLU A 56 6.60 7.97 9.79
C GLU A 56 6.03 7.76 8.41
N LEU A 57 4.88 7.09 8.29
CA LEU A 57 4.24 6.86 7.00
C LEU A 57 3.78 8.19 6.38
N ALA A 58 3.16 9.08 7.16
CA ALA A 58 2.80 10.41 6.70
C ALA A 58 4.02 11.20 6.20
N SER A 59 5.10 11.19 6.97
CA SER A 59 6.34 11.92 6.65
C SER A 59 7.02 11.36 5.39
N LEU A 60 7.07 10.03 5.26
CA LEU A 60 7.58 9.35 4.08
C LEU A 60 6.76 9.75 2.84
N LEU A 61 5.44 9.58 2.87
CA LEU A 61 4.56 9.88 1.73
C LEU A 61 4.65 11.35 1.27
N LYS A 62 4.69 12.30 2.21
CA LYS A 62 4.89 13.73 1.88
C LYS A 62 6.25 14.02 1.22
N ARG A 63 7.28 13.22 1.52
CA ARG A 63 8.61 13.35 0.94
C ARG A 63 8.71 12.68 -0.43
N ILE A 64 8.19 11.46 -0.57
CA ILE A 64 8.34 10.68 -1.82
C ILE A 64 7.32 11.08 -2.89
N LEU A 65 6.19 11.67 -2.50
CA LEU A 65 5.10 12.06 -3.40
C LEU A 65 4.56 13.46 -3.06
N PRO A 66 5.40 14.52 -3.08
CA PRO A 66 5.06 15.85 -2.57
C PRO A 66 3.91 16.55 -3.30
N GLY A 67 3.59 16.14 -4.53
CA GLY A 67 2.47 16.68 -5.31
C GLY A 67 1.18 15.84 -5.24
N ARG A 68 1.22 14.63 -4.64
CA ARG A 68 0.06 13.72 -4.63
C ARG A 68 -0.89 13.98 -3.47
N TYR A 69 -0.36 14.45 -2.33
CA TYR A 69 -1.13 14.61 -1.11
C TYR A 69 -1.10 16.06 -0.61
N ASN A 70 -2.24 16.51 -0.06
CA ASN A 70 -2.30 17.77 0.66
C ASN A 70 -1.66 17.58 2.04
N LYS A 71 -0.50 18.22 2.30
CA LYS A 71 0.28 17.99 3.54
C LYS A 71 -0.53 18.19 4.82
N PRO A 72 -1.31 19.28 5.01
CA PRO A 72 -2.14 19.43 6.20
C PRO A 72 -3.20 18.33 6.36
N ALA A 73 -3.87 17.94 5.27
CA ALA A 73 -4.85 16.85 5.31
C ALA A 73 -4.17 15.51 5.62
N THR A 74 -2.99 15.24 5.07
CA THR A 74 -2.21 14.03 5.38
C THR A 74 -1.93 13.91 6.88
N ASP A 75 -1.51 15.00 7.51
CA ASP A 75 -1.22 15.00 8.95
C ASP A 75 -2.48 14.75 9.80
N GLN A 76 -3.64 15.23 9.36
CA GLN A 76 -4.90 14.97 10.05
C GLN A 76 -5.37 13.52 9.89
N VAL A 77 -5.33 12.98 8.67
CA VAL A 77 -5.88 11.65 8.39
C VAL A 77 -4.98 10.50 8.83
N MET A 78 -3.68 10.78 9.00
CA MET A 78 -2.72 9.86 9.58
C MET A 78 -2.69 10.04 11.10
N SER A 79 -3.81 9.72 11.74
CA SER A 79 -3.96 9.81 13.20
C SER A 79 -4.91 8.74 13.73
N ALA A 80 -4.78 8.40 15.01
CA ALA A 80 -5.69 7.46 15.68
C ALA A 80 -7.15 7.96 15.69
N GLY A 81 -7.36 9.27 15.85
CA GLY A 81 -8.69 9.86 15.82
C GLY A 81 -9.36 9.71 14.44
N TYR A 82 -8.62 9.99 13.36
CA TYR A 82 -9.18 9.85 12.03
C TYR A 82 -9.28 8.39 11.58
N LYS A 83 -8.47 7.46 12.11
CA LYS A 83 -8.60 6.02 11.85
C LYS A 83 -10.01 5.50 12.17
N ALA A 84 -10.54 5.80 13.36
CA ALA A 84 -11.88 5.38 13.76
C ALA A 84 -12.94 5.94 12.79
N ARG A 85 -12.84 7.24 12.48
CA ARG A 85 -13.72 7.89 11.50
C ARG A 85 -13.61 7.29 10.11
N TYR A 86 -12.40 6.98 9.65
CA TYR A 86 -12.18 6.39 8.34
C TYR A 86 -12.78 5.00 8.25
N LYS A 87 -12.73 4.20 9.33
CA LYS A 87 -13.42 2.90 9.36
C LYS A 87 -14.93 3.04 9.13
N GLU A 88 -15.58 3.99 9.81
CA GLU A 88 -17.01 4.26 9.59
C GLU A 88 -17.31 4.71 8.15
N LEU A 89 -16.52 5.65 7.63
CA LEU A 89 -16.65 6.14 6.26
C LEU A 89 -16.37 5.04 5.24
N HIS A 90 -15.45 4.14 5.57
CA HIS A 90 -15.11 3.01 4.72
C HIS A 90 -16.26 2.02 4.63
N ASP A 91 -16.80 1.63 5.79
CA ASP A 91 -17.88 0.67 5.90
C ASP A 91 -19.19 1.20 5.29
N GLY A 92 -19.43 2.52 5.36
CA GLY A 92 -20.60 3.17 4.80
C GLY A 92 -20.49 3.48 3.30
N TYR A 93 -19.33 3.96 2.83
CA TYR A 93 -19.21 4.57 1.50
C TYR A 93 -18.06 3.99 0.67
N VAL A 94 -16.85 3.88 1.21
CA VAL A 94 -15.65 3.53 0.40
C VAL A 94 -15.68 2.09 -0.10
N LYS A 95 -16.04 1.12 0.74
CA LYS A 95 -15.90 -0.31 0.42
C LYS A 95 -16.61 -0.72 -0.88
N ASN A 96 -17.69 -0.01 -1.24
CA ASN A 96 -18.50 -0.25 -2.43
C ASN A 96 -18.21 0.74 -3.57
N ASN A 97 -17.39 1.76 -3.32
CA ASN A 97 -17.10 2.85 -4.25
C ASN A 97 -15.58 3.07 -4.30
N TRP A 98 -14.88 2.10 -4.88
CA TRP A 98 -13.42 2.13 -4.92
C TRP A 98 -12.87 3.19 -5.89
N ASP A 99 -13.61 3.48 -6.96
CA ASP A 99 -13.32 4.57 -7.89
C ASP A 99 -13.55 5.94 -7.22
N LEU A 100 -12.60 6.86 -7.38
CA LEU A 100 -12.63 8.15 -6.67
C LEU A 100 -13.78 9.06 -7.12
N ASP A 101 -14.13 9.04 -8.40
CA ASP A 101 -15.20 9.90 -8.92
C ASP A 101 -16.55 9.40 -8.41
N LYS A 102 -16.78 8.08 -8.42
CA LYS A 102 -17.96 7.47 -7.79
C LYS A 102 -18.02 7.72 -6.30
N LEU A 103 -16.88 7.64 -5.61
CA LEU A 103 -16.82 7.94 -4.18
C LEU A 103 -17.18 9.40 -3.89
N GLU A 104 -16.75 10.34 -4.74
CA GLU A 104 -17.09 11.75 -4.61
C GLU A 104 -18.60 11.99 -4.76
N GLU A 105 -19.24 11.35 -5.74
CA GLU A 105 -20.68 11.43 -5.95
C GLU A 105 -21.45 10.94 -4.71
N VAL A 106 -21.15 9.73 -4.23
CA VAL A 106 -21.80 9.14 -3.06
C VAL A 106 -21.50 9.95 -1.78
N ALA A 107 -20.28 10.44 -1.62
CA ALA A 107 -19.90 11.30 -0.50
C ALA A 107 -20.73 12.59 -0.50
N ARG A 108 -20.90 13.22 -1.67
CA ARG A 108 -21.71 14.43 -1.81
C ARG A 108 -23.17 14.20 -1.46
N GLU A 109 -23.77 13.10 -1.93
CA GLU A 109 -25.15 12.73 -1.58
C GLU A 109 -25.34 12.50 -0.08
N ALA A 110 -24.31 11.97 0.58
CA ALA A 110 -24.25 11.81 2.03
C ALA A 110 -23.92 13.10 2.81
N GLY A 111 -23.78 14.25 2.13
CA GLY A 111 -23.43 15.53 2.75
C GLY A 111 -21.95 15.69 3.12
N ILE A 112 -21.09 14.75 2.74
CA ILE A 112 -19.64 14.80 2.97
C ILE A 112 -19.01 15.69 1.90
N THR A 113 -18.83 16.97 2.23
CA THR A 113 -18.35 17.99 1.28
C THR A 113 -17.22 18.84 1.90
N GLY A 114 -16.61 19.71 1.10
CA GLY A 114 -15.58 20.64 1.56
C GLY A 114 -14.40 19.95 2.25
N GLU A 115 -14.10 20.36 3.48
CA GLU A 115 -12.98 19.78 4.24
C GLU A 115 -13.19 18.29 4.56
N GLN A 116 -14.42 17.84 4.81
CA GLN A 116 -14.68 16.43 5.11
C GLN A 116 -14.35 15.54 3.90
N TRP A 117 -14.73 15.99 2.69
CA TRP A 117 -14.36 15.33 1.45
C TRP A 117 -12.84 15.32 1.25
N LYS A 118 -12.18 16.46 1.48
CA LYS A 118 -10.72 16.57 1.36
C LYS A 118 -9.99 15.57 2.27
N LEU A 119 -10.44 15.40 3.51
CA LEU A 119 -9.90 14.40 4.43
C LEU A 119 -10.18 12.97 3.94
N LEU A 120 -11.42 12.67 3.56
CA LEU A 120 -11.80 11.32 3.08
C LEU A 120 -10.98 10.93 1.85
N ARG A 121 -10.93 11.82 0.84
CA ARG A 121 -10.15 11.64 -0.38
C ARG A 121 -8.67 11.43 -0.08
N THR A 122 -8.09 12.23 0.81
CA THR A 122 -6.68 12.09 1.20
C THR A 122 -6.41 10.73 1.84
N ARG A 123 -7.25 10.31 2.81
CA ARG A 123 -7.08 9.00 3.46
C ARG A 123 -7.30 7.84 2.49
N ARG A 124 -8.26 7.95 1.58
CA ARG A 124 -8.52 6.94 0.54
C ARG A 124 -7.34 6.79 -0.41
N LEU A 125 -6.72 7.89 -0.85
CA LEU A 125 -5.50 7.83 -1.66
C LEU A 125 -4.37 7.12 -0.92
N ILE A 126 -4.17 7.44 0.37
CA ILE A 126 -3.14 6.77 1.18
C ILE A 126 -3.47 5.28 1.37
N HIS A 127 -4.74 4.91 1.53
CA HIS A 127 -5.16 3.50 1.53
C HIS A 127 -4.74 2.83 0.21
N GLU A 128 -5.00 3.45 -0.94
CA GLU A 128 -4.62 2.90 -2.25
C GLU A 128 -3.12 2.70 -2.39
N ASP A 129 -2.37 3.75 -2.10
CA ASP A 129 -0.97 3.85 -2.49
C ASP A 129 -0.07 3.14 -1.48
N ALA A 130 -0.48 3.13 -0.21
CA ALA A 130 0.35 2.70 0.91
C ALA A 130 -0.26 1.59 1.76
N GLY A 131 -1.46 1.09 1.42
CA GLY A 131 -2.10 0.00 2.14
C GLY A 131 -2.60 0.37 3.54
N ALA A 132 -2.64 1.67 3.88
CA ALA A 132 -3.16 2.14 5.17
C ALA A 132 -4.69 2.07 5.19
N ASN A 133 -5.21 0.85 5.23
CA ASN A 133 -6.63 0.52 5.14
C ASN A 133 -7.43 0.87 6.41
N GLU A 134 -8.66 0.40 6.50
CA GLU A 134 -9.56 0.57 7.66
C GLU A 134 -9.11 -0.20 8.91
N PHE A 135 -8.23 -1.20 8.75
CA PHE A 135 -7.64 -1.98 9.84
C PHE A 135 -6.27 -1.45 10.27
N PHE A 136 -5.64 -0.60 9.45
CA PHE A 136 -4.33 -0.02 9.72
C PHE A 136 -4.30 0.64 11.09
N ARG A 137 -3.42 0.13 11.95
CA ARG A 137 -3.33 0.57 13.34
C ARG A 137 -2.50 1.83 13.49
N GLY A 138 -1.49 2.00 12.63
CA GLY A 138 -0.55 3.12 12.71
C GLY A 138 0.28 3.11 13.99
N ASP A 139 0.45 1.93 14.60
CA ASP A 139 1.33 1.68 15.75
C ASP A 139 2.43 0.65 15.42
N GLY A 140 2.63 0.34 14.13
CA GLY A 140 3.63 -0.60 13.66
C GLY A 140 3.25 -2.07 13.77
N LEU A 141 2.05 -2.40 14.26
CA LEU A 141 1.57 -3.78 14.40
C LEU A 141 0.35 -4.01 13.51
N THR A 142 0.19 -5.25 13.02
CA THR A 142 -1.01 -5.67 12.30
C THR A 142 -2.17 -5.86 13.28
N ALA A 143 -3.40 -5.53 12.88
CA ALA A 143 -4.57 -5.88 13.67
C ALA A 143 -4.80 -7.40 13.65
N ASN A 144 -4.96 -8.03 14.82
CA ASN A 144 -5.45 -9.40 14.87
C ASN A 144 -6.98 -9.37 14.81
N ASN A 145 -7.54 -9.96 13.75
CA ASN A 145 -8.98 -10.08 13.54
C ASN A 145 -9.52 -11.49 13.80
N ASN A 146 -8.71 -12.41 14.35
CA ASN A 146 -9.15 -13.73 14.72
C ASN A 146 -9.93 -13.69 16.05
N PRO A 147 -11.26 -13.90 16.04
CA PRO A 147 -12.08 -13.81 17.24
C PRO A 147 -11.79 -14.92 18.27
N ALA A 148 -11.07 -15.97 17.87
CA ALA A 148 -10.71 -17.09 18.75
C ALA A 148 -9.48 -16.81 19.63
N LEU A 149 -8.79 -15.68 19.43
CA LEU A 149 -7.57 -15.32 20.16
C LEU A 149 -7.80 -14.03 20.95
N ASP A 150 -7.36 -14.02 22.21
CA ASP A 150 -7.47 -12.86 23.10
C ASP A 150 -6.41 -11.77 22.81
N ASN A 151 -5.46 -12.06 21.92
CA ASN A 151 -4.45 -11.09 21.52
C ASN A 151 -4.98 -10.16 20.42
N GLN A 152 -4.94 -8.85 20.64
CA GLN A 152 -5.46 -7.83 19.71
C GLN A 152 -4.49 -7.41 18.59
N VAL A 153 -3.23 -7.88 18.65
CA VAL A 153 -2.17 -7.50 17.70
C VAL A 153 -1.50 -8.71 17.04
N GLY A 154 -1.11 -8.56 15.78
CA GLY A 154 -0.41 -9.56 15.00
C GLY A 154 1.10 -9.28 14.91
N ALA A 155 1.68 -9.59 13.76
CA ALA A 155 3.07 -9.34 13.46
C ALA A 155 3.38 -7.83 13.31
N VAL A 156 4.67 -7.50 13.28
CA VAL A 156 5.15 -6.16 12.93
C VAL A 156 4.81 -5.88 11.46
N GLU A 157 4.20 -4.73 11.19
CA GLU A 157 4.00 -4.23 9.84
C GLU A 157 5.29 -3.60 9.32
N LEU A 158 5.59 -3.87 8.05
CA LEU A 158 6.68 -3.23 7.32
C LEU A 158 6.11 -2.57 6.07
N PHE A 159 6.46 -1.31 5.86
CA PHE A 159 6.20 -0.60 4.63
C PHE A 159 7.52 -0.37 3.90
N SER A 160 7.61 -0.84 2.66
CA SER A 160 8.79 -0.69 1.80
C SER A 160 8.44 0.15 0.58
N PHE A 161 9.27 1.15 0.30
CA PHE A 161 9.21 1.97 -0.89
C PHE A 161 10.47 1.78 -1.73
N ASP A 162 10.29 1.52 -3.02
CA ASP A 162 11.38 1.44 -4.01
C ASP A 162 11.33 2.66 -4.92
N ALA A 163 12.33 3.54 -4.84
CA ALA A 163 12.40 4.74 -5.65
C ALA A 163 12.64 4.44 -7.14
N ASN A 164 13.44 3.40 -7.42
CA ASN A 164 13.79 2.95 -8.76
C ASN A 164 13.54 1.43 -8.87
N PRO A 165 12.28 1.00 -8.97
CA PRO A 165 11.94 -0.42 -9.01
C PRO A 165 12.58 -1.08 -10.24
N ARG A 166 13.04 -2.32 -10.06
CA ARG A 166 13.66 -3.16 -11.10
C ARG A 166 12.85 -4.44 -11.29
N THR A 167 13.07 -5.10 -12.42
CA THR A 167 12.53 -6.44 -12.65
C THR A 167 13.23 -7.46 -11.74
N LEU A 168 12.55 -8.58 -11.44
CA LEU A 168 13.16 -9.66 -10.67
C LEU A 168 14.43 -10.20 -11.33
N GLN A 169 14.48 -10.24 -12.67
CA GLN A 169 15.67 -10.66 -13.40
C GLN A 169 16.85 -9.70 -13.15
N GLU A 170 16.64 -8.39 -13.32
CA GLU A 170 17.68 -7.38 -13.04
C GLU A 170 18.17 -7.47 -11.59
N LEU A 171 17.26 -7.64 -10.62
CA LEU A 171 17.63 -7.77 -9.21
C LEU A 171 18.43 -9.03 -8.92
N ARG A 172 18.11 -10.14 -9.59
CA ARG A 172 18.87 -11.39 -9.47
C ARG A 172 20.26 -11.25 -10.09
N ASP A 173 20.36 -10.63 -11.27
CA ASP A 173 21.64 -10.39 -11.95
C ASP A 173 22.54 -9.45 -11.13
N MET A 174 21.94 -8.50 -10.40
CA MET A 174 22.62 -7.61 -9.45
C MET A 174 22.86 -8.22 -8.07
N GLN A 175 22.49 -9.49 -7.85
CA GLN A 175 22.62 -10.19 -6.56
C GLN A 175 21.92 -9.48 -5.40
N VAL A 176 20.79 -8.82 -5.68
CA VAL A 176 19.93 -8.19 -4.68
C VAL A 176 18.91 -9.19 -4.11
N ILE A 177 18.51 -10.16 -4.93
CA ILE A 177 17.53 -11.19 -4.55
C ILE A 177 18.03 -12.58 -4.87
N ASP A 178 17.53 -13.54 -4.10
CA ASP A 178 17.54 -14.96 -4.42
C ASP A 178 16.09 -15.44 -4.62
N ILE A 179 15.90 -16.30 -5.62
CA ILE A 179 14.61 -16.93 -5.91
C ILE A 179 14.75 -18.41 -5.64
N LEU A 180 14.02 -18.90 -4.64
CA LEU A 180 13.92 -20.31 -4.32
C LEU A 180 12.66 -20.87 -4.99
N PRO A 181 12.80 -21.65 -6.08
CA PRO A 181 11.66 -22.31 -6.71
C PRO A 181 11.17 -23.46 -5.83
N ASP A 182 9.96 -23.94 -6.12
CA ASP A 182 9.43 -25.21 -5.63
C ASP A 182 9.40 -25.37 -4.10
N ILE A 183 9.01 -24.31 -3.40
CA ILE A 183 8.80 -24.37 -1.94
C ILE A 183 7.59 -25.26 -1.61
N ALA A 184 7.86 -26.45 -1.07
CA ALA A 184 6.84 -27.35 -0.54
C ALA A 184 6.38 -26.92 0.86
N LEU A 185 5.10 -27.12 1.17
CA LEU A 185 4.59 -26.96 2.53
C LEU A 185 5.26 -27.98 3.46
N ILE A 186 5.74 -27.52 4.60
CA ILE A 186 6.21 -28.39 5.68
C ILE A 186 5.03 -28.61 6.62
N GLY A 187 4.43 -29.80 6.57
CA GLY A 187 3.42 -30.25 7.53
C GLY A 187 2.12 -30.75 6.88
N ASN A 188 1.93 -32.08 6.94
CA ASN A 188 0.62 -32.70 7.08
C ASN A 188 0.52 -33.24 8.50
#